data_AF-N8WYI0-F1
#
_entry.id   AF-N8WYI0-F1
#
_cell.length_a   1.000
_cell.length_b   1.000
_cell.length_c   1.000
_cell.angle_alpha   90.00
_cell.angle_beta   90.00
_cell.angle_gamma   90.00
#
_symmetry.space_group_name_H-M   'P 1'
#
loop_
_entity.id
_entity.type
_entity.pdbx_description
1 polymer ?
#
loop_
_entity_poly.entity_id
_entity_poly.type
_entity_poly.pdbx_seq_one_letter_code
_entity_poly.pdbx_strand_id
1 'polypeptide(L)'
;MKLYKIQKDEEFEDDGLCSITFWFEDDPPRYITLCRDELECPSSIYIEYTDQIYGFKTRDIEYSFENGRLTLKLLVNSFRWNNSSDVEIYIPETEIDSVTSIMKKIFDLN
;
A
#
# COMPACT_ATOMS: atom_id res chain seq x y z
N MET A 1 1.69 -0.77 15.17
CA MET A 1 0.38 -0.88 14.50
C MET A 1 -0.03 -2.35 14.48
N LYS A 2 -1.27 -2.67 14.85
CA LYS A 2 -1.80 -4.04 14.83
C LYS A 2 -2.81 -4.17 13.69
N LEU A 3 -2.45 -4.97 12.68
CA LEU A 3 -3.31 -5.23 11.51
C LEU A 3 -4.51 -6.09 11.91
N TYR A 4 -5.72 -5.71 11.51
CA TYR A 4 -6.94 -6.50 11.77
C TYR A 4 -7.75 -6.84 10.51
N LYS A 5 -7.53 -6.13 9.40
CA LYS A 5 -8.20 -6.41 8.13
C LYS A 5 -7.30 -6.02 6.97
N ILE A 6 -7.31 -6.85 5.93
CA ILE A 6 -6.79 -6.52 4.60
C ILE A 6 -7.98 -6.50 3.66
N GLN A 7 -8.11 -5.44 2.88
CA GLN A 7 -9.08 -5.32 1.79
C GLN A 7 -8.33 -5.17 0.48
N LYS A 8 -8.79 -5.86 -0.55
CA LYS A 8 -8.13 -5.99 -1.84
C LYS A 8 -9.13 -5.69 -2.92
N ASP A 9 -8.70 -4.97 -3.93
CA ASP A 9 -9.44 -4.70 -5.14
C ASP A 9 -8.52 -4.99 -6.33
N GLU A 10 -8.93 -5.89 -7.20
CA GLU A 10 -8.12 -6.40 -8.32
C GLU A 10 -8.86 -6.25 -9.66
N GLU A 11 -9.81 -5.31 -9.77
CA GLU A 11 -10.64 -5.07 -10.95
C GLU A 11 -9.88 -4.44 -12.16
N PHE A 12 -8.65 -4.90 -12.42
CA PHE A 12 -7.84 -4.50 -13.59
C PHE A 12 -8.57 -4.63 -14.92
N GLU A 13 -9.46 -5.62 -15.06
CA GLU A 13 -10.14 -5.89 -16.33
C GLU A 13 -11.27 -4.90 -16.64
N ASP A 14 -11.80 -4.18 -15.65
CA ASP A 14 -12.94 -3.26 -15.83
C ASP A 14 -12.48 -1.79 -15.92
N ASP A 15 -11.65 -1.33 -14.97
CA ASP A 15 -11.20 0.06 -14.90
C ASP A 15 -9.67 0.24 -14.76
N GLY A 16 -8.91 -0.87 -14.78
CA GLY A 16 -7.45 -0.85 -14.63
C GLY A 16 -6.98 -0.49 -13.22
N LEU A 17 -7.88 -0.45 -12.24
CA LEU A 17 -7.59 -0.11 -10.87
C LEU A 17 -7.21 -1.35 -10.07
N CYS A 18 -6.15 -1.22 -9.28
CA CYS A 18 -5.81 -2.21 -8.29
C CYS A 18 -5.42 -1.53 -7.00
N SER A 19 -6.01 -1.99 -5.91
CA SER A 19 -5.76 -1.45 -4.60
C SER A 19 -5.63 -2.51 -3.52
N ILE A 20 -4.89 -2.16 -2.48
CA ILE A 20 -4.84 -2.89 -1.23
C ILE A 20 -4.92 -1.91 -0.08
N THR A 21 -5.76 -2.22 0.90
CA THR A 21 -5.92 -1.44 2.12
C THR A 21 -5.65 -2.31 3.34
N PHE A 22 -4.69 -1.88 4.15
CA PHE A 22 -4.35 -2.46 5.45
C PHE A 22 -5.01 -1.65 6.55
N TRP A 23 -5.84 -2.27 7.39
CA TRP A 23 -6.55 -1.60 8.49
C TRP A 23 -5.97 -1.97 9.86
N PHE A 24 -5.84 -0.98 10.74
CA PHE A 24 -5.16 -1.12 12.04
C PHE A 24 -6.06 -0.75 13.23
N GLU A 25 -5.92 -1.46 14.37
CA GLU A 25 -6.85 -1.33 15.51
C GLU A 25 -6.72 -0.01 16.27
N ASP A 26 -5.52 0.40 16.69
CA ASP A 26 -5.39 1.35 17.82
C ASP A 26 -4.39 2.52 17.65
N ASP A 27 -3.82 2.77 16.46
CA ASP A 27 -2.93 3.92 16.24
C ASP A 27 -3.15 4.55 14.85
N PRO A 28 -2.94 5.87 14.67
CA PRO A 28 -2.74 6.40 13.33
C PRO A 28 -1.48 5.75 12.70
N PRO A 29 -1.59 5.28 11.46
CA PRO A 29 -2.73 5.46 10.57
C PRO A 29 -3.78 4.36 10.80
N ARG A 30 -5.07 4.73 10.76
CA ARG A 30 -6.17 3.74 10.85
C ARG A 30 -6.19 2.77 9.68
N TYR A 31 -5.68 3.23 8.54
CA TYR A 31 -5.46 2.41 7.38
C TYR A 31 -4.32 2.97 6.54
N ILE A 32 -3.74 2.11 5.71
CA ILE A 32 -2.87 2.50 4.60
C ILE A 32 -3.44 1.84 3.35
N THR A 33 -3.77 2.65 2.35
CA THR A 33 -4.20 2.20 1.02
C THR A 33 -3.10 2.48 0.02
N LEU A 34 -2.79 1.49 -0.80
CA LEU A 34 -1.98 1.63 -2.00
C LEU A 34 -2.89 1.35 -3.20
N CYS A 35 -2.82 2.19 -4.21
CA CYS A 35 -3.62 2.06 -5.41
C CYS A 35 -2.77 2.40 -6.63
N ARG A 36 -2.84 1.56 -7.67
CA ARG A 36 -2.34 1.90 -9.00
C ARG A 36 -3.51 1.84 -9.98
N ASP A 37 -3.57 2.84 -10.82
CA ASP A 37 -4.47 2.90 -11.97
C ASP A 37 -3.61 2.79 -13.22
N GLU A 38 -3.69 1.66 -13.92
CA GLU A 38 -2.88 1.39 -15.11
C GLU A 38 -3.35 2.16 -16.35
N LEU A 39 -4.60 2.62 -16.38
CA LEU A 39 -5.18 3.29 -17.54
C LEU A 39 -4.96 4.81 -17.49
N GLU A 40 -5.28 5.45 -16.37
CA GLU A 40 -5.18 6.90 -16.23
C GLU A 40 -3.82 7.35 -15.70
N CYS A 41 -3.18 6.56 -14.83
CA CYS A 41 -1.96 7.00 -14.14
C CYS A 41 -0.91 5.90 -13.88
N PRO A 42 -0.54 5.11 -14.91
CA PRO A 42 0.29 3.92 -14.71
C PRO A 42 1.61 4.25 -14.05
N SER A 43 2.21 5.40 -14.35
CA SER A 43 3.53 5.76 -13.83
C SER A 43 3.61 6.05 -12.33
N SER A 44 2.51 6.07 -11.57
CA SER A 44 2.51 6.45 -10.15
C SER A 44 1.60 5.58 -9.31
N ILE A 45 1.93 5.49 -8.03
CA ILE A 45 1.11 4.83 -7.01
C ILE A 45 0.46 5.94 -6.18
N TYR A 46 -0.85 5.85 -6.02
CA TYR A 46 -1.58 6.63 -5.03
C TYR A 46 -1.49 5.94 -3.67
N ILE A 47 -1.14 6.73 -2.66
CA ILE A 47 -1.03 6.29 -1.28
C ILE A 47 -1.99 7.14 -0.48
N GLU A 48 -2.79 6.52 0.36
CA GLU A 48 -3.68 7.19 1.30
C GLU A 48 -3.56 6.57 2.67
N TYR A 49 -3.68 7.39 3.70
CA TYR A 49 -3.65 6.92 5.07
C TYR A 49 -4.40 7.88 5.97
N THR A 50 -5.06 7.34 7.00
CA THR A 50 -5.83 8.11 7.99
C THR A 50 -7.08 8.80 7.43
N ASP A 51 -6.94 9.59 6.36
CA ASP A 51 -7.99 10.34 5.65
C ASP A 51 -7.50 10.67 4.21
N GLN A 52 -8.43 10.83 3.27
CA GLN A 52 -8.18 11.26 1.89
C GLN A 52 -7.37 12.55 1.78
N ILE A 53 -7.49 13.48 2.74
CA ILE A 53 -6.73 14.74 2.71
C ILE A 53 -5.21 14.55 2.80
N TYR A 54 -4.76 13.38 3.26
CA TYR A 54 -3.33 13.03 3.33
C TYR A 54 -2.90 12.09 2.20
N GLY A 55 -3.81 11.77 1.28
CA GLY A 55 -3.51 10.99 0.10
C GLY A 55 -2.65 11.75 -0.91
N PHE A 56 -1.72 11.05 -1.55
CA PHE A 56 -0.89 11.62 -2.61
C PHE A 56 -0.43 10.56 -3.61
N LYS A 57 -0.13 11.00 -4.83
CA LYS A 57 0.51 10.17 -5.87
C LYS A 57 2.03 10.31 -5.78
N THR A 58 2.76 9.22 -5.95
CA THR A 58 4.22 9.24 -6.00
C THR A 58 4.78 8.18 -6.94
N ARG A 59 5.98 8.43 -7.45
CA ARG A 59 6.83 7.45 -8.15
C ARG A 59 8.03 7.01 -7.29
N ASP A 60 8.22 7.71 -6.17
CA ASP A 60 9.39 7.64 -5.31
C ASP A 60 9.06 6.82 -4.06
N ILE A 61 8.58 5.59 -4.29
CA ILE A 61 8.26 4.62 -3.27
C ILE A 61 8.82 3.25 -3.65
N GLU A 62 9.41 2.58 -2.67
CA GLU A 62 9.86 1.20 -2.78
C GLU A 62 9.10 0.32 -1.78
N TYR A 63 8.99 -0.97 -2.10
CA TYR A 63 8.53 -1.98 -1.15
C TYR A 63 9.51 -3.14 -1.05
N SER A 64 9.52 -3.80 0.10
CA SER A 64 10.16 -5.10 0.28
C SER A 64 9.25 -6.02 1.08
N PHE A 65 9.36 -7.33 0.84
CA PHE A 65 8.57 -8.33 1.53
C PHE A 65 9.47 -9.49 1.97
N GLU A 66 9.70 -9.62 3.28
CA GLU A 66 10.59 -10.63 3.85
C GLU A 66 9.96 -11.25 5.10
N ASN A 67 9.82 -12.58 5.15
CA ASN A 67 9.33 -13.31 6.33
C ASN A 67 8.02 -12.76 6.92
N GLY A 68 7.04 -12.43 6.05
CA GLY A 68 5.75 -11.86 6.47
C GLY A 68 5.81 -10.37 6.84
N ARG A 69 6.96 -9.72 6.74
CA ARG A 69 7.12 -8.27 6.96
C ARG A 69 7.13 -7.55 5.61
N LEU A 70 6.07 -6.78 5.37
CA LEU A 70 6.02 -5.79 4.30
C LEU A 70 6.61 -4.47 4.80
N THR A 71 7.58 -3.93 4.08
CA THR A 71 8.13 -2.58 4.33
C THR A 71 7.79 -1.69 3.16
N LEU A 72 7.24 -0.52 3.42
CA LEU A 72 7.04 0.54 2.43
C LEU A 72 7.98 1.69 2.76
N LYS A 73 8.68 2.22 1.76
CA LYS A 73 9.66 3.30 1.96
C LYS A 73 9.47 4.40 0.92
N LEU A 74 9.16 5.60 1.40
CA LEU A 74 9.16 6.84 0.63
C LEU A 74 10.59 7.34 0.45
N LEU A 75 11.01 7.61 -0.77
CA LEU A 75 12.38 8.02 -1.09
C LEU A 75 12.61 9.53 -0.92
N VAL A 76 11.56 10.33 -1.07
CA VAL A 76 11.63 11.80 -1.06
C VAL A 76 10.66 12.46 -0.06
N ASN A 77 9.89 11.66 0.69
CA ASN A 77 8.84 12.12 1.59
C ASN A 77 8.85 11.36 2.92
N SER A 78 8.02 11.82 3.86
CA SER A 78 7.73 11.13 5.11
C SER A 78 6.23 10.99 5.32
N PHE A 79 5.82 9.90 5.94
CA PHE A 79 4.47 9.68 6.42
C PHE A 79 4.12 10.70 7.51
N ARG A 80 3.03 11.45 7.34
CA ARG A 80 2.72 12.58 8.24
C ARG A 80 2.37 12.18 9.67
N TRP A 81 1.87 10.97 9.89
CA TRP A 81 1.42 10.56 11.23
C TRP A 81 2.59 10.23 12.17
N ASN A 82 3.75 9.82 11.64
CA ASN A 82 4.92 9.44 12.44
C ASN A 82 6.24 10.12 12.01
N ASN A 83 6.21 10.98 10.98
CA ASN A 83 7.38 11.62 10.36
C ASN A 83 8.47 10.63 9.90
N SER A 84 8.14 9.36 9.68
CA SER A 84 9.07 8.36 9.16
C SER A 84 9.02 8.31 7.64
N SER A 85 10.15 7.99 6.99
CA SER A 85 10.18 7.65 5.56
C SER A 85 9.64 6.25 5.28
N ASP A 86 9.59 5.40 6.30
CA ASP A 86 9.21 4.00 6.17
C ASP A 86 8.14 3.57 7.15
N VAL A 87 7.45 2.50 6.78
CA VAL A 87 6.44 1.84 7.59
C VAL A 87 6.53 0.33 7.38
N GLU A 88 6.48 -0.41 8.49
CA GLU A 88 6.46 -1.86 8.50
C GLU A 88 5.06 -2.39 8.84
N ILE A 89 4.60 -3.38 8.08
CA ILE A 89 3.31 -4.05 8.25
C ILE A 89 3.58 -5.55 8.33
N TYR A 90 3.18 -6.18 9.42
CA TYR A 90 3.26 -7.63 9.59
C TYR A 90 2.01 -8.30 9.02
N ILE A 91 2.21 -9.14 8.01
CA ILE A 91 1.17 -9.82 7.26
C ILE A 91 0.98 -11.23 7.83
N PRO A 92 -0.26 -11.66 8.13
CA PRO A 92 -0.55 -13.02 8.56
C PRO A 92 -0.09 -14.04 7.52
N GLU A 93 0.43 -15.19 7.96
CA GLU A 93 0.94 -16.25 7.07
C GLU A 93 -0.10 -16.67 6.01
N THR A 94 -1.38 -16.71 6.39
CA THR A 94 -2.50 -17.07 5.51
C THR A 94 -2.75 -16.05 4.39
N GLU A 95 -2.21 -14.84 4.51
CA GLU A 95 -2.43 -13.72 3.59
C GLU A 95 -1.20 -13.42 2.71
N ILE A 96 -0.02 -13.96 3.05
CA ILE A 96 1.28 -13.63 2.43
C ILE A 96 1.22 -13.74 0.90
N ASP A 97 0.75 -14.87 0.36
CA ASP A 97 0.76 -15.11 -1.09
C ASP A 97 -0.10 -14.10 -1.84
N SER A 98 -1.30 -13.83 -1.31
CA SER A 98 -2.25 -12.91 -1.91
C SER A 98 -1.79 -11.44 -1.82
N VAL A 99 -1.20 -11.02 -0.69
CA VAL A 99 -0.62 -9.68 -0.55
C VAL A 99 0.56 -9.53 -1.51
N THR A 100 1.43 -10.53 -1.58
CA THR A 100 2.59 -10.51 -2.49
C THR A 100 2.14 -10.39 -3.95
N SER A 101 1.10 -11.13 -4.35
CA SER A 101 0.51 -11.05 -5.69
C SER A 101 0.06 -9.63 -6.03
N ILE A 102 -0.74 -9.00 -5.16
CA ILE A 102 -1.22 -7.63 -5.40
C ILE A 102 -0.09 -6.59 -5.36
N MET A 103 0.83 -6.71 -4.40
CA MET A 103 1.95 -5.77 -4.31
C MET A 103 2.79 -5.77 -5.59
N LYS A 104 3.02 -6.95 -6.18
CA LYS A 104 3.65 -7.05 -7.51
C LYS A 104 2.84 -6.32 -8.58
N LYS A 105 1.53 -6.52 -8.66
CA LYS A 105 0.70 -5.80 -9.64
C LYS A 105 0.72 -4.28 -9.42
N ILE A 106 0.73 -3.81 -8.17
CA ILE A 106 0.77 -2.38 -7.85
C ILE A 106 2.14 -1.75 -8.16
N PHE A 107 3.25 -2.46 -8.01
CA PHE A 107 4.60 -1.87 -8.15
C PHE A 107 5.29 -2.21 -9.47
N ASP A 108 5.13 -3.45 -9.94
CA ASP A 108 5.80 -3.99 -11.11
C ASP A 108 4.84 -3.86 -12.31
N LEU A 109 4.96 -2.76 -13.05
CA LEU A 109 4.43 -2.73 -14.41
C LEU A 109 5.33 -3.63 -15.26
N ASN A 110 4.74 -4.62 -15.93
CA ASN A 110 5.43 -5.40 -16.96
C ASN A 110 6.02 -4.50 -18.05
#